data_AF-A0A6A5XQK4-F1
#
_entry.id   AF-A0A6A5XQK4-F1
#
_cell.length_a   1.000
_cell.length_b   1.000
_cell.length_c   1.000
_cell.angle_alpha   90.00
_cell.angle_beta   90.00
_cell.angle_gamma   90.00
#
_symmetry.space_group_name_H-M   'P 1'
#
loop_
_entity.id
_entity.type
_entity.pdbx_description
1 polymer ?
#
loop_
_entity_poly.entity_id
_entity_poly.type
_entity_poly.pdbx_seq_one_letter_code
_entity_poly.pdbx_strand_id
1 'polypeptide(L)'
;MEFNPITPSTSDEDLPFPMDIDTLTYGFIPGIPILEDHPSPPLINIHALLASYLAAYMEPVEAKATQLERGKALASALASHYYPEAQGFSVQDKNFVMAKFGWSFELDGKRNTAPFHLVQPEHIGGFVVNKKQVVEFSDGSIQEVVYPHTYICIMADDLATREHWLNRSHLCRGDIMSLPLGFEANIKKGHCVLIIGTQMEFYQFDADDGRMPIRPWPVDEKNKKYRQNWSLDLTKWSMDVADIWWTWLAESKVTYQNGYVAEGSEFERVVGA
;
A
#
# COMPACT_ATOMS: atom_id res chain seq x y z
N MET A 1 18.06 -7.43 -49.82
CA MET A 1 17.05 -6.98 -48.85
C MET A 1 17.74 -6.00 -47.93
N GLU A 2 17.56 -4.70 -48.19
CA GLU A 2 18.12 -3.63 -47.36
C GLU A 2 17.19 -3.40 -46.16
N PHE A 3 17.75 -3.43 -44.96
CA PHE A 3 17.06 -3.09 -43.73
C PHE A 3 17.05 -1.57 -43.58
N ASN A 4 15.88 -0.96 -43.66
CA ASN A 4 15.71 0.44 -43.29
C ASN A 4 15.69 0.57 -41.76
N PRO A 5 16.54 1.41 -41.16
CA PRO A 5 16.51 1.67 -39.73
C PRO A 5 15.28 2.50 -39.37
N ILE A 6 14.53 2.05 -38.37
CA ILE A 6 13.41 2.81 -37.78
C ILE A 6 14.02 3.95 -36.96
N THR A 7 13.84 5.18 -37.42
CA THR A 7 14.11 6.39 -36.62
C THR A 7 13.03 6.52 -35.54
N PRO A 8 13.39 6.64 -34.24
CA PRO A 8 12.40 6.90 -33.21
C PRO A 8 11.87 8.34 -33.36
N SER A 9 10.54 8.48 -33.38
CA SER A 9 9.89 9.79 -33.41
C SER A 9 10.09 10.51 -32.08
N THR A 10 10.83 11.61 -32.12
CA THR A 10 10.94 12.58 -31.03
C THR A 10 9.74 13.51 -31.08
N SER A 11 8.75 13.25 -30.23
CA SER A 11 7.74 14.24 -29.85
C SER A 11 7.32 14.01 -28.41
N ASP A 12 8.27 14.18 -27.49
CA ASP A 12 8.02 14.41 -26.06
C ASP A 12 8.56 15.82 -25.74
N GLU A 13 7.89 16.83 -26.29
CA GLU A 13 7.98 18.20 -25.77
C GLU A 13 6.65 18.52 -25.11
N ASP A 14 6.59 18.31 -23.79
CA ASP A 14 5.62 18.94 -22.88
C ASP A 14 6.06 18.66 -21.43
N LEU A 15 7.08 19.38 -20.97
CA LEU A 15 7.28 19.63 -19.54
C LEU A 15 7.34 21.15 -19.36
N PRO A 16 6.32 21.71 -18.71
CA PRO A 16 6.62 22.28 -17.40
C PRO A 16 5.48 22.07 -16.40
N PHE A 17 5.81 21.62 -15.20
CA PHE A 17 5.03 21.98 -14.02
C PHE A 17 5.99 22.51 -12.96
N PRO A 18 6.06 23.83 -12.74
CA PRO A 18 6.47 24.33 -11.45
C PRO A 18 5.34 23.93 -10.48
N MET A 19 5.64 22.98 -9.59
CA MET A 19 4.73 22.56 -8.55
C MET A 19 4.72 23.66 -7.48
N ASP A 20 3.63 24.41 -7.42
CA ASP A 20 3.45 25.46 -6.41
C ASP A 20 3.06 24.80 -5.07
N ILE A 21 4.06 24.56 -4.22
CA ILE A 21 3.95 23.82 -2.95
C ILE A 21 3.14 24.61 -1.90
N ASP A 22 2.92 25.92 -2.10
CA ASP A 22 2.31 26.81 -1.11
C ASP A 22 0.76 26.82 -1.11
N THR A 23 0.10 25.97 -1.90
CA THR A 23 -1.37 25.84 -1.89
C THR A 23 -1.93 24.60 -1.17
N LEU A 24 -1.10 23.87 -0.40
CA LEU A 24 -1.54 22.80 0.51
C LEU A 24 -2.20 23.34 1.80
N THR A 25 -3.03 24.39 1.70
CA THR A 25 -4.03 24.70 2.72
C THR A 25 -5.08 23.60 2.67
N TYR A 26 -4.94 22.53 3.49
CA TYR A 26 -5.91 21.45 3.78
C TYR A 26 -7.12 21.44 2.82
N GLY A 27 -6.83 21.21 1.54
CA GLY A 27 -7.80 21.42 0.49
C GLY A 27 -8.82 20.31 0.60
N PHE A 28 -10.07 20.68 0.84
CA PHE A 28 -11.23 19.79 0.68
C PHE A 28 -10.99 18.87 -0.51
N ILE A 29 -10.78 17.57 -0.26
CA ILE A 29 -10.50 16.61 -1.33
C ILE A 29 -11.83 16.34 -2.02
N PRO A 30 -12.06 16.83 -3.26
CA PRO A 30 -13.36 16.71 -3.90
C PRO A 30 -13.71 15.23 -4.10
N GLY A 31 -14.82 14.80 -3.52
CA GLY A 31 -15.29 13.42 -3.60
C GLY A 31 -14.78 12.48 -2.50
N ILE A 32 -14.18 12.99 -1.42
CA ILE A 32 -14.13 12.27 -0.14
C ILE A 32 -15.40 12.67 0.63
N PRO A 33 -16.29 11.73 0.97
CA PRO A 33 -17.39 12.01 1.90
C PRO A 33 -16.79 12.51 3.21
N ILE A 34 -17.27 13.63 3.73
CA ILE A 34 -16.95 14.02 5.11
C ILE A 34 -17.49 12.89 5.98
N LEU A 35 -16.61 12.17 6.68
CA LEU A 35 -17.03 11.24 7.71
C LEU A 35 -17.70 12.08 8.80
N GLU A 36 -19.00 11.91 8.96
CA GLU A 36 -19.70 12.40 10.14
C GLU A 36 -19.13 11.66 11.37
N ASP A 37 -19.01 12.37 12.50
CA ASP A 37 -18.36 11.92 13.74
C ASP A 37 -18.85 10.51 14.17
N HIS A 38 -18.16 9.46 13.72
CA HIS A 38 -18.38 8.11 14.18
C HIS A 38 -17.54 7.89 15.45
N PRO A 39 -18.10 7.31 16.52
CA PRO A 39 -17.31 6.90 17.67
C PRO A 39 -16.47 5.67 17.30
N SER A 40 -15.32 5.88 16.65
CA SER A 40 -14.33 4.85 16.45
C SER A 40 -13.83 4.35 17.81
N PRO A 41 -13.63 3.02 18.00
CA PRO A 41 -13.04 2.51 19.22
C PRO A 41 -11.71 3.23 19.48
N PRO A 42 -11.37 3.56 20.74
CA PRO A 42 -10.34 4.55 21.04
C PRO A 42 -9.00 4.22 20.36
N LEU A 43 -8.63 5.04 19.38
CA LEU A 43 -7.34 5.01 18.64
C LEU A 43 -6.13 5.35 19.52
N ILE A 44 -6.30 5.42 20.84
CA ILE A 44 -5.32 5.93 21.81
C ILE A 44 -3.97 5.21 21.67
N ASN A 45 -3.97 3.92 21.31
CA ASN A 45 -2.71 3.18 21.11
C ASN A 45 -2.06 3.46 19.75
N ILE A 46 -2.84 3.69 18.67
CA ILE A 46 -2.29 3.90 17.32
C ILE A 46 -1.53 5.23 17.24
N HIS A 47 -2.04 6.31 17.85
CA HIS A 47 -1.33 7.59 17.87
C HIS A 47 0.02 7.51 18.59
N ALA A 48 0.07 6.81 19.72
CA ALA A 48 1.31 6.62 20.47
C ALA A 48 2.33 5.77 19.67
N LEU A 49 1.86 4.72 18.99
CA LEU A 49 2.69 3.89 18.11
C LEU A 49 3.19 4.65 16.90
N LEU A 50 2.35 5.50 16.29
CA LEU A 50 2.75 6.37 15.19
C LEU A 50 3.82 7.36 15.63
N ALA A 51 3.63 8.03 16.77
CA ALA A 51 4.61 8.97 17.31
C ALA A 51 5.95 8.27 17.58
N SER A 52 5.91 7.07 18.19
CA SER A 52 7.10 6.23 18.43
C SER A 52 7.80 5.84 17.13
N TYR A 53 7.03 5.43 16.10
CA TYR A 53 7.54 5.09 14.78
C TYR A 53 8.24 6.28 14.12
N LEU A 54 7.60 7.45 14.08
CA LEU A 54 8.16 8.67 13.48
C LEU A 54 9.40 9.16 14.22
N ALA A 55 9.44 9.06 15.55
CA ALA A 55 10.61 9.42 16.33
C ALA A 55 11.86 8.64 15.89
N ALA A 56 11.71 7.38 15.45
CA ALA A 56 12.82 6.57 14.96
C ALA A 56 13.45 7.07 13.65
N TYR A 57 12.79 7.98 12.94
CA TYR A 57 13.32 8.63 11.73
C TYR A 57 13.79 10.06 11.98
N MET A 58 13.38 10.68 13.08
CA MET A 58 13.80 12.04 13.44
C MET A 58 15.09 12.05 14.27
N GLU A 59 15.41 10.94 14.94
CA GLU A 59 16.63 10.81 15.74
C GLU A 59 17.80 10.24 14.90
N PRO A 60 18.95 10.94 14.82
CA PRO A 60 19.98 10.71 13.79
C PRO A 60 20.79 9.39 13.87
N VAL A 61 20.41 8.39 14.68
CA VAL A 61 21.26 7.19 14.92
C VAL A 61 20.46 5.90 15.15
N GLU A 62 19.14 5.91 14.97
CA GLU A 62 18.35 4.71 15.23
C GLU A 62 18.66 3.59 14.23
N ALA A 63 18.87 2.38 14.74
CA ALA A 63 19.17 1.22 13.92
C ALA A 63 17.96 0.86 13.04
N LYS A 64 18.20 0.39 11.81
CA LYS A 64 17.14 -0.08 10.90
C LYS A 64 16.27 -1.17 11.50
N ALA A 65 16.85 -2.03 12.32
CA ALA A 65 16.09 -3.02 13.09
C ALA A 65 15.06 -2.35 14.01
N THR A 66 15.43 -1.31 14.76
CA THR A 66 14.50 -0.55 15.62
C THR A 66 13.39 0.11 14.80
N GLN A 67 13.74 0.71 13.66
CA GLN A 67 12.76 1.31 12.75
C GLN A 67 11.76 0.28 12.23
N LEU A 68 12.25 -0.90 11.82
CA LEU A 68 11.40 -2.00 11.37
C LEU A 68 10.50 -2.52 12.50
N GLU A 69 11.01 -2.73 13.71
CA GLU A 69 10.21 -3.19 14.85
C GLU A 69 9.09 -2.21 15.20
N ARG A 70 9.38 -0.91 15.27
CA ARG A 70 8.33 0.11 15.51
C ARG A 70 7.33 0.17 14.37
N GLY A 71 7.78 0.02 13.13
CA GLY A 71 6.91 -0.07 11.95
C GLY A 71 5.99 -1.28 12.02
N LYS A 72 6.51 -2.44 12.46
CA LYS A 72 5.72 -3.66 12.68
C LYS A 72 4.67 -3.46 13.76
N ALA A 73 5.03 -2.82 14.87
CA ALA A 73 4.08 -2.53 15.94
C ALA A 73 2.93 -1.61 15.46
N LEU A 74 3.25 -0.54 14.72
CA LEU A 74 2.25 0.35 14.11
C LEU A 74 1.35 -0.40 13.11
N ALA A 75 1.94 -1.12 12.16
CA ALA A 75 1.21 -1.86 11.14
C ALA A 75 0.31 -2.95 11.73
N SER A 76 0.77 -3.68 12.74
CA SER A 76 -0.05 -4.67 13.45
C SER A 76 -1.22 -4.01 14.16
N ALA A 77 -1.02 -2.87 14.83
CA ALA A 77 -2.10 -2.16 15.50
C ALA A 77 -3.15 -1.64 14.53
N LEU A 78 -2.72 -1.06 13.39
CA LEU A 78 -3.61 -0.65 12.30
C LEU A 78 -4.38 -1.86 11.76
N ALA A 79 -3.69 -2.95 11.41
CA ALA A 79 -4.32 -4.16 10.91
C ALA A 79 -5.37 -4.72 11.87
N SER A 80 -5.04 -4.87 13.16
CA SER A 80 -5.98 -5.38 14.16
C SER A 80 -7.17 -4.45 14.41
N HIS A 81 -7.00 -3.15 14.22
CA HIS A 81 -8.09 -2.17 14.35
C HIS A 81 -9.09 -2.29 13.19
N TYR A 82 -8.60 -2.28 11.95
CA TYR A 82 -9.46 -2.28 10.76
C TYR A 82 -9.93 -3.68 10.33
N TYR A 83 -9.24 -4.73 10.78
CA TYR A 83 -9.57 -6.14 10.50
C TYR A 83 -9.78 -6.90 11.82
N PRO A 84 -10.91 -6.66 12.50
CA PRO A 84 -11.15 -7.21 13.83
C PRO A 84 -11.40 -8.73 13.81
N GLU A 85 -10.89 -9.44 14.81
CA GLU A 85 -11.07 -10.89 14.98
C GLU A 85 -12.56 -11.28 15.13
N ALA A 86 -13.38 -10.40 15.71
CA ALA A 86 -14.83 -10.61 15.81
C ALA A 86 -15.52 -10.80 14.45
N GLN A 87 -14.92 -10.29 13.38
CA GLN A 87 -15.39 -10.49 12.01
C GLN A 87 -14.64 -11.63 11.29
N GLY A 88 -13.91 -12.47 12.02
CA GLY A 88 -13.17 -13.60 11.47
C GLY A 88 -11.82 -13.25 10.83
N PHE A 89 -11.30 -12.05 11.07
CA PHE A 89 -9.96 -11.70 10.61
C PHE A 89 -8.86 -12.16 11.56
N SER A 90 -7.65 -12.35 11.04
CA SER A 90 -6.45 -12.56 11.84
C SER A 90 -5.24 -11.93 11.16
N VAL A 91 -4.31 -11.42 11.96
CA VAL A 91 -3.08 -10.79 11.49
C VAL A 91 -1.91 -11.72 11.78
N GLN A 92 -1.11 -12.04 10.78
CA GLN A 92 0.05 -12.93 10.92
C GLN A 92 1.30 -12.27 10.34
N ASP A 93 2.43 -12.42 11.04
CA ASP A 93 3.73 -11.98 10.57
C ASP A 93 4.06 -12.58 9.19
N LYS A 94 4.56 -11.76 8.28
CA LYS A 94 4.95 -12.17 6.93
C LYS A 94 6.40 -11.84 6.63
N ASN A 95 7.15 -12.89 6.30
CA ASN A 95 8.44 -12.78 5.63
C ASN A 95 8.20 -12.79 4.12
N PHE A 96 8.61 -11.72 3.44
CA PHE A 96 8.49 -11.61 1.99
C PHE A 96 9.59 -12.43 1.31
N VAL A 97 9.22 -13.18 0.27
CA VAL A 97 10.20 -13.89 -0.56
C VAL A 97 10.89 -12.85 -1.44
N MET A 98 12.21 -12.73 -1.30
CA MET A 98 12.97 -11.68 -1.98
C MET A 98 14.29 -12.20 -2.54
N ALA A 99 14.89 -11.41 -3.44
CA ALA A 99 16.24 -11.63 -3.92
C ALA A 99 17.28 -11.48 -2.80
N LYS A 100 18.44 -12.11 -2.98
CA LYS A 100 19.56 -12.10 -2.01
C LYS A 100 19.96 -10.70 -1.54
N PHE A 101 19.86 -9.70 -2.42
CA PHE A 101 20.31 -8.33 -2.15
C PHE A 101 19.19 -7.40 -1.69
N GLY A 102 17.96 -7.90 -1.55
CA GLY A 102 16.82 -7.11 -1.12
C GLY A 102 15.93 -6.62 -2.25
N TRP A 103 15.31 -5.47 -2.02
CA TRP A 103 14.37 -4.84 -2.94
C TRP A 103 14.94 -3.55 -3.49
N SER A 104 14.93 -3.39 -4.81
CA SER A 104 15.44 -2.19 -5.48
C SER A 104 14.36 -1.49 -6.29
N PHE A 105 14.34 -0.17 -6.24
CA PHE A 105 13.45 0.65 -7.06
C PHE A 105 14.18 1.83 -7.69
N GLU A 106 13.66 2.29 -8.82
CA GLU A 106 14.28 3.31 -9.67
C GLU A 106 14.16 4.71 -9.05
N LEU A 107 15.27 5.47 -9.08
CA LEU A 107 15.33 6.87 -8.71
C LEU A 107 15.20 7.77 -9.95
N ASP A 108 14.91 9.05 -9.74
CA ASP A 108 14.91 10.06 -10.78
C ASP A 108 16.29 10.17 -11.41
N GLY A 109 16.32 10.24 -12.74
CA GLY A 109 17.54 10.17 -13.52
C GLY A 109 17.26 10.04 -15.01
N LYS A 110 18.32 10.15 -15.82
CA LYS A 110 18.19 9.94 -17.27
C LYS A 110 17.83 8.49 -17.55
N ARG A 111 16.91 8.28 -18.50
CA ARG A 111 16.48 6.95 -18.97
C ARG A 111 17.71 6.08 -19.30
N ASN A 112 17.76 4.86 -18.76
CA ASN A 112 18.86 3.88 -18.83
C ASN A 112 20.10 4.14 -17.95
N THR A 113 20.14 5.24 -17.20
CA THR A 113 21.22 5.51 -16.22
C THR A 113 20.67 5.91 -14.85
N ALA A 114 19.37 5.70 -14.63
CA ALA A 114 18.73 5.99 -13.36
C ALA A 114 19.39 5.13 -12.27
N PRO A 115 19.85 5.75 -11.16
CA PRO A 115 20.34 4.98 -10.04
C PRO A 115 19.19 4.20 -9.41
N PHE A 116 19.53 3.11 -8.72
CA PHE A 116 18.56 2.33 -7.97
C PHE A 116 18.78 2.57 -6.49
N HIS A 117 17.68 2.73 -5.76
CA HIS A 117 17.68 2.65 -4.31
C HIS A 117 17.51 1.20 -3.87
N LEU A 118 18.26 0.77 -2.87
CA LEU A 118 18.27 -0.62 -2.40
C LEU A 118 17.90 -0.70 -0.93
N VAL A 119 16.87 -1.48 -0.62
CA VAL A 119 16.47 -1.83 0.76
C VAL A 119 16.87 -3.28 1.02
N GLN A 120 17.74 -3.51 2.00
CA GLN A 120 18.26 -4.85 2.32
C GLN A 120 17.17 -5.77 2.90
N PRO A 121 17.29 -7.10 2.74
CA PRO A 121 16.28 -8.05 3.23
C PRO A 121 15.93 -7.95 4.69
N GLU A 122 16.91 -7.77 5.56
CA GLU A 122 16.75 -7.62 7.00
C GLU A 122 15.99 -6.35 7.42
N HIS A 123 15.80 -5.40 6.50
CA HIS A 123 15.06 -4.16 6.72
C HIS A 123 13.64 -4.22 6.15
N ILE A 124 13.21 -5.39 5.66
CA ILE A 124 11.87 -5.61 5.09
C ILE A 124 11.12 -6.65 5.93
N GLY A 125 9.89 -6.31 6.30
CA GLY A 125 8.98 -7.22 7.00
C GLY A 125 7.54 -6.82 6.73
N GLY A 126 6.61 -7.44 7.44
CA GLY A 126 5.21 -7.05 7.35
C GLY A 126 4.25 -8.11 7.84
N PHE A 127 3.02 -8.04 7.35
CA PHE A 127 1.91 -8.88 7.78
C PHE A 127 1.06 -9.33 6.60
N VAL A 128 0.46 -10.49 6.76
CA VAL A 128 -0.72 -10.92 6.00
C VAL A 128 -1.94 -10.82 6.91
N VAL A 129 -2.99 -10.22 6.39
CA VAL A 129 -4.31 -10.22 7.03
C VAL A 129 -5.11 -11.34 6.38
N ASN A 130 -5.53 -12.32 7.18
CA ASN A 130 -6.34 -13.43 6.71
C ASN A 130 -7.79 -13.25 7.15
N LYS A 131 -8.74 -13.77 6.37
CA LYS A 131 -10.17 -13.83 6.70
C LYS A 131 -10.62 -15.30 6.72
N LYS A 132 -11.21 -15.72 7.84
CA LYS A 132 -11.93 -16.99 7.95
C LYS A 132 -13.29 -16.87 7.30
N GLN A 133 -13.64 -17.83 6.45
CA GLN A 133 -14.91 -17.85 5.74
C GLN A 133 -15.48 -19.26 5.66
N VAL A 134 -16.80 -19.35 5.75
CA VAL A 134 -17.53 -20.60 5.59
C VAL A 134 -17.95 -20.69 4.12
N VAL A 135 -17.36 -21.63 3.39
CA VAL A 135 -17.59 -21.81 1.95
C VAL A 135 -18.32 -23.13 1.72
N GLU A 136 -19.39 -23.08 0.93
CA GLU A 136 -20.06 -24.27 0.39
C GLU A 136 -19.42 -24.64 -0.95
N PHE A 137 -18.89 -25.85 -1.04
CA PHE A 137 -18.24 -26.37 -2.23
C PHE A 137 -19.25 -27.03 -3.17
N SER A 138 -18.82 -27.30 -4.42
CA SER A 138 -19.68 -27.91 -5.45
C SER A 138 -20.21 -29.30 -5.09
N ASP A 139 -19.58 -29.99 -4.13
CA ASP A 139 -20.03 -31.27 -3.60
C ASP A 139 -21.06 -31.14 -2.46
N GLY A 140 -21.45 -29.91 -2.10
CA GLY A 140 -22.33 -29.58 -0.99
C GLY A 140 -21.65 -29.60 0.38
N SER A 141 -20.33 -29.83 0.45
CA SER A 141 -19.60 -29.73 1.72
C SER A 141 -19.43 -28.27 2.13
N ILE A 142 -19.62 -28.01 3.42
CA ILE A 142 -19.39 -26.71 4.02
C ILE A 142 -18.08 -26.80 4.80
N GLN A 143 -17.10 -25.95 4.48
CA GLN A 143 -15.82 -25.93 5.18
C GLN A 143 -15.46 -24.51 5.60
N GLU A 144 -14.82 -24.38 6.76
CA GLU A 144 -14.14 -23.15 7.15
C GLU A 144 -12.79 -23.10 6.46
N VAL A 145 -12.59 -22.06 5.64
CA VAL A 145 -11.35 -21.82 4.89
C VAL A 145 -10.79 -20.47 5.30
N VAL A 146 -9.47 -20.40 5.41
CA VAL A 146 -8.73 -19.17 5.71
C VAL A 146 -8.10 -18.65 4.41
N TYR A 147 -8.50 -17.45 3.99
CA TYR A 147 -7.93 -16.83 2.80
C TYR A 147 -7.11 -15.58 3.18
N PRO A 148 -5.93 -15.37 2.56
CA PRO A 148 -5.24 -14.08 2.64
C PRO A 148 -6.09 -12.99 2.00
N HIS A 149 -6.43 -11.96 2.76
CA HIS A 149 -7.28 -10.86 2.35
C HIS A 149 -6.44 -9.66 1.85
N THR A 150 -5.43 -9.25 2.61
CA THR A 150 -4.51 -8.19 2.20
C THR A 150 -3.12 -8.39 2.80
N TYR A 151 -2.15 -7.64 2.29
CA TYR A 151 -0.76 -7.63 2.77
C TYR A 151 -0.34 -6.21 3.13
N ILE A 152 0.43 -6.11 4.19
CA ILE A 152 1.07 -4.87 4.64
C ILE A 152 2.57 -5.12 4.65
N CYS A 153 3.33 -4.37 3.85
CA CYS A 153 4.80 -4.45 3.80
C CYS A 153 5.37 -3.22 4.48
N ILE A 154 6.49 -3.41 5.17
CA ILE A 154 7.19 -2.38 5.90
C ILE A 154 8.65 -2.43 5.46
N MET A 155 9.16 -1.29 5.00
CA MET A 155 10.55 -1.09 4.60
C MET A 155 11.15 -0.03 5.51
N ALA A 156 12.07 -0.45 6.39
CA ALA A 156 12.88 0.46 7.18
C ALA A 156 13.97 1.07 6.29
N ASP A 157 13.89 2.38 6.07
CA ASP A 157 14.69 3.07 5.05
C ASP A 157 15.41 4.29 5.64
N ASP A 158 16.54 4.72 5.09
CA ASP A 158 17.24 5.93 5.57
C ASP A 158 16.71 7.23 4.99
N LEU A 159 15.80 7.13 4.01
CA LEU A 159 15.20 8.24 3.30
C LEU A 159 16.23 9.14 2.62
N ALA A 160 17.50 8.72 2.51
CA ALA A 160 18.59 9.55 2.02
C ALA A 160 18.40 9.94 0.55
N THR A 161 17.68 9.11 -0.21
CA THR A 161 17.38 9.33 -1.63
C THR A 161 15.93 9.74 -1.88
N ARG A 162 15.14 10.02 -0.82
CA ARG A 162 13.68 10.20 -0.91
C ARG A 162 13.25 11.27 -1.90
N GLU A 163 13.99 12.38 -1.98
CA GLU A 163 13.69 13.47 -2.92
C GLU A 163 13.82 13.08 -4.39
N HIS A 164 14.52 11.96 -4.66
CA HIS A 164 14.70 11.40 -5.99
C HIS A 164 13.79 10.19 -6.23
N TRP A 165 12.87 9.84 -5.33
CA TRP A 165 12.01 8.69 -5.58
C TRP A 165 11.01 8.99 -6.68
N LEU A 166 10.96 8.11 -7.69
CA LEU A 166 9.96 8.24 -8.73
C LEU A 166 8.57 7.90 -8.16
N ASN A 167 7.62 8.81 -8.39
CA ASN A 167 6.20 8.54 -8.15
C ASN A 167 5.62 7.55 -9.17
N ARG A 168 6.27 7.42 -10.34
CA ARG A 168 5.94 6.46 -11.39
C ARG A 168 7.22 5.97 -12.05
N SER A 169 7.46 4.68 -11.96
CA SER A 169 8.53 3.96 -12.65
C SER A 169 7.95 2.70 -13.28
N HIS A 170 8.73 2.04 -14.13
CA HIS A 170 8.36 0.71 -14.63
C HIS A 170 8.39 -0.37 -13.54
N LEU A 171 9.14 -0.12 -12.46
CA LEU A 171 9.23 -0.96 -11.27
C LEU A 171 8.78 -0.12 -10.07
N CYS A 172 7.50 -0.20 -9.74
CA CYS A 172 6.96 0.55 -8.62
C CYS A 172 7.38 -0.10 -7.30
N ARG A 173 7.45 0.70 -6.22
CA ARG A 173 7.83 0.17 -4.89
C ARG A 173 6.90 -0.95 -4.44
N GLY A 174 5.61 -0.84 -4.79
CA GLY A 174 4.59 -1.83 -4.49
C GLY A 174 4.77 -3.18 -5.21
N ASP A 175 5.62 -3.30 -6.24
CA ASP A 175 5.80 -4.57 -6.96
C ASP A 175 6.32 -5.72 -6.07
N ILE A 176 6.87 -5.40 -4.89
CA ILE A 176 7.22 -6.39 -3.86
C ILE A 176 6.02 -7.26 -3.45
N MET A 177 4.81 -6.73 -3.61
CA MET A 177 3.55 -7.38 -3.24
C MET A 177 2.99 -8.29 -4.33
N SER A 178 3.50 -8.21 -5.57
CA SER A 178 2.98 -8.97 -6.71
C SER A 178 3.03 -10.47 -6.49
N LEU A 179 4.15 -10.98 -5.97
CA LEU A 179 4.32 -12.42 -5.71
C LEU A 179 3.43 -12.90 -4.54
N PRO A 180 3.43 -12.26 -3.34
CA PRO A 180 2.50 -12.62 -2.27
C PRO A 180 1.02 -12.61 -2.69
N LEU A 181 0.58 -11.57 -3.39
CA LEU A 181 -0.83 -11.45 -3.79
C LEU A 181 -1.19 -12.45 -4.90
N GLY A 182 -0.44 -12.44 -6.00
CA GLY A 182 -0.79 -13.21 -7.19
C GLY A 182 -0.50 -14.71 -7.06
N PHE A 183 0.67 -15.07 -6.54
CA PHE A 183 1.13 -16.45 -6.53
C PHE A 183 0.82 -17.17 -5.21
N GLU A 184 1.14 -16.55 -4.07
CA GLU A 184 0.96 -17.21 -2.77
C GLU A 184 -0.52 -17.22 -2.34
N ALA A 185 -1.21 -16.09 -2.47
CA ALA A 185 -2.60 -15.94 -2.05
C ALA A 185 -3.63 -16.33 -3.13
N ASN A 186 -3.20 -16.55 -4.38
CA ASN A 186 -4.08 -16.72 -5.54
C ASN A 186 -5.13 -15.60 -5.65
N ILE A 187 -4.78 -14.38 -5.23
CA ILE A 187 -5.63 -13.22 -5.44
C ILE A 187 -5.61 -12.90 -6.93
N LYS A 188 -6.77 -12.54 -7.46
CA LYS A 188 -6.96 -12.01 -8.79
C LYS A 188 -7.07 -10.49 -8.76
N LYS A 189 -7.90 -9.95 -7.86
CA LYS A 189 -8.04 -8.50 -7.63
C LYS A 189 -8.07 -8.21 -6.14
N GLY A 190 -7.28 -7.26 -5.69
CA GLY A 190 -7.20 -6.90 -4.28
C GLY A 190 -6.43 -5.61 -4.06
N HIS A 191 -6.08 -5.35 -2.81
CA HIS A 191 -5.35 -4.14 -2.41
C HIS A 191 -4.30 -4.49 -1.37
N CYS A 192 -3.31 -3.61 -1.20
CA CYS A 192 -2.24 -3.77 -0.22
C CYS A 192 -1.67 -2.43 0.21
N VAL A 193 -0.90 -2.45 1.31
CA VAL A 193 -0.27 -1.28 1.91
C VAL A 193 1.24 -1.46 1.96
N LEU A 194 1.98 -0.42 1.62
CA LEU A 194 3.42 -0.32 1.83
C LEU A 194 3.72 0.84 2.78
N ILE A 195 4.37 0.56 3.89
CA ILE A 195 4.94 1.58 4.77
C ILE A 195 6.44 1.64 4.50
N ILE A 196 6.94 2.76 3.99
CA ILE A 196 8.35 2.95 3.68
C ILE A 196 8.85 4.27 4.27
N GLY A 197 9.75 4.18 5.25
CA GLY A 197 10.18 5.35 6.00
C GLY A 197 8.98 6.10 6.61
N THR A 198 8.85 7.40 6.37
CA THR A 198 7.69 8.18 6.84
C THR A 198 6.50 8.19 5.87
N GLN A 199 6.49 7.34 4.84
CA GLN A 199 5.39 7.24 3.88
C GLN A 199 4.53 6.00 4.15
N MET A 200 3.22 6.16 3.94
CA MET A 200 2.27 5.05 3.84
C MET A 200 1.60 5.12 2.48
N GLU A 201 1.79 4.08 1.69
CA GLU A 201 1.37 3.98 0.30
C GLU A 201 0.31 2.89 0.12
N PHE A 202 -0.71 3.19 -0.66
CA PHE A 202 -1.81 2.26 -0.94
C PHE A 202 -1.80 1.85 -2.40
N TYR A 203 -1.98 0.56 -2.63
CA TYR A 203 -1.89 -0.06 -3.94
C TYR A 203 -3.10 -0.96 -4.21
N GLN A 204 -3.48 -1.04 -5.48
CA GLN A 204 -4.39 -2.04 -6.02
C GLN A 204 -3.59 -3.09 -6.80
N PHE A 205 -4.08 -4.31 -6.77
CA PHE A 205 -3.54 -5.45 -7.49
C PHE A 205 -4.56 -6.00 -8.49
N ASP A 206 -4.11 -6.28 -9.71
CA ASP A 206 -4.89 -6.96 -10.75
C ASP A 206 -4.02 -7.97 -11.51
N ALA A 207 -4.25 -9.26 -11.28
CA ALA A 207 -3.52 -10.35 -11.93
C ALA A 207 -3.79 -10.43 -13.44
N ASP A 208 -4.89 -9.85 -13.93
CA ASP A 208 -5.17 -9.77 -15.38
C ASP A 208 -4.33 -8.68 -16.07
N ASP A 209 -3.69 -7.78 -15.30
CA ASP A 209 -2.75 -6.81 -15.85
C ASP A 209 -1.34 -7.40 -15.97
N GLY A 210 -1.08 -8.03 -17.11
CA GLY A 210 0.22 -8.62 -17.43
C GLY A 210 1.39 -7.62 -17.57
N ARG A 211 1.14 -6.30 -17.47
CA ARG A 211 2.20 -5.28 -17.54
C ARG A 211 2.49 -4.61 -16.20
N MET A 212 1.46 -4.25 -15.45
CA MET A 212 1.58 -3.52 -14.17
C MET A 212 0.58 -4.04 -13.14
N PRO A 213 0.76 -5.30 -12.66
CA PRO A 213 -0.21 -5.93 -11.78
C PRO A 213 -0.39 -5.15 -10.47
N ILE A 214 0.60 -4.37 -10.03
CA ILE A 214 0.49 -3.44 -8.90
C ILE A 214 0.43 -1.99 -9.39
N ARG A 215 -0.53 -1.21 -8.88
CA ARG A 215 -0.68 0.22 -9.21
C ARG A 215 -1.10 1.04 -7.99
N PRO A 216 -0.68 2.32 -7.91
CA PRO A 216 -1.20 3.25 -6.91
C PRO A 216 -2.74 3.31 -6.86
N TRP A 217 -3.31 3.34 -5.66
CA TRP A 217 -4.75 3.35 -5.44
C TRP A 217 -5.21 4.61 -4.66
N PRO A 218 -6.42 5.17 -4.94
CA PRO A 218 -7.33 4.78 -6.00
C PRO A 218 -6.92 5.41 -7.33
N VAL A 219 -7.26 4.68 -8.39
CA VAL A 219 -7.16 5.16 -9.76
C VAL A 219 -8.41 6.00 -10.06
N ASP A 220 -8.24 7.22 -10.56
CA ASP A 220 -9.37 7.92 -11.20
C ASP A 220 -9.66 7.22 -12.52
N GLU A 221 -10.69 6.39 -12.56
CA GLU A 221 -11.07 5.62 -13.75
C GLU A 221 -11.41 6.51 -14.95
N LYS A 222 -11.95 7.72 -14.71
CA LYS A 222 -12.35 8.63 -15.80
C LYS A 222 -11.13 9.22 -16.50
N ASN A 223 -10.15 9.65 -15.73
CA ASN A 223 -8.97 10.34 -16.26
C ASN A 223 -7.75 9.43 -16.44
N LYS A 224 -7.82 8.18 -15.95
CA LYS A 224 -6.67 7.26 -15.83
C LYS A 224 -5.47 7.91 -15.15
N LYS A 225 -5.72 8.93 -14.32
CA LYS A 225 -4.71 9.63 -13.51
C LYS A 225 -4.81 9.09 -12.10
N TYR A 226 -3.69 8.74 -11.48
CA TYR A 226 -3.68 8.44 -10.06
C TYR A 226 -4.11 9.68 -9.29
N ARG A 227 -4.97 9.52 -8.29
CA ARG A 227 -5.23 10.62 -7.34
C ARG A 227 -3.92 10.95 -6.63
N GLN A 228 -3.64 12.22 -6.38
CA GLN A 228 -2.38 12.68 -5.77
C GLN A 228 -2.13 12.17 -4.34
N ASN A 229 -3.07 11.40 -3.76
CA ASN A 229 -3.10 11.08 -2.33
C ASN A 229 -2.92 9.59 -2.02
N TRP A 230 -2.49 8.77 -3.00
CA TRP A 230 -2.21 7.34 -2.78
C TRP A 230 -1.04 7.09 -1.83
N SER A 231 -0.20 8.12 -1.59
CA SER A 231 0.88 8.13 -0.61
C SER A 231 0.59 9.20 0.44
N LEU A 232 0.61 8.82 1.70
CA LEU A 232 0.44 9.70 2.85
C LEU A 232 1.79 9.94 3.52
N ASP A 233 2.14 11.21 3.72
CA ASP A 233 3.27 11.57 4.57
C ASP A 233 2.85 11.57 6.03
N LEU A 234 3.25 10.54 6.76
CA LEU A 234 2.88 10.35 8.15
C LEU A 234 3.37 11.48 9.07
N THR A 235 4.30 12.33 8.62
CA THR A 235 4.73 13.53 9.35
C THR A 235 3.82 14.73 9.18
N LYS A 236 2.96 14.74 8.16
CA LYS A 236 2.13 15.90 7.77
C LYS A 236 0.64 15.64 7.89
N TRP A 237 0.22 14.40 7.65
CA TRP A 237 -1.20 14.06 7.56
C TRP A 237 -1.78 13.71 8.93
N SER A 238 -3.04 14.09 9.17
CA SER A 238 -3.76 13.64 10.36
C SER A 238 -4.13 12.16 10.23
N MET A 239 -4.33 11.51 11.38
CA MET A 239 -4.81 10.12 11.42
C MET A 239 -6.20 9.99 10.81
N ASP A 240 -7.01 11.05 10.77
CA ASP A 240 -8.35 11.02 10.17
C ASP A 240 -8.30 10.72 8.66
N VAL A 241 -7.27 11.23 7.97
CA VAL A 241 -7.08 10.88 6.56
C VAL A 241 -6.64 9.44 6.44
N ALA A 242 -5.66 9.00 7.23
CA ALA A 242 -5.27 7.59 7.25
C ALA A 242 -6.48 6.67 7.53
N ASP A 243 -7.38 7.08 8.42
CA ASP A 243 -8.60 6.35 8.78
C ASP A 243 -9.54 6.15 7.59
N ILE A 244 -9.75 7.18 6.76
CA ILE A 244 -10.52 7.07 5.51
C ILE A 244 -9.93 5.96 4.62
N TRP A 245 -8.60 5.98 4.43
CA TRP A 245 -7.92 5.05 3.54
C TRP A 245 -7.93 3.62 4.05
N TRP A 246 -7.67 3.44 5.35
CA TRP A 246 -7.72 2.14 5.99
C TRP A 246 -9.13 1.57 6.01
N THR A 247 -10.14 2.41 6.25
CA THR A 247 -11.55 2.00 6.18
C THR A 247 -11.91 1.53 4.77
N TRP A 248 -11.58 2.31 3.73
CA TRP A 248 -11.85 1.89 2.34
C TRP A 248 -11.10 0.61 1.97
N LEU A 249 -9.85 0.49 2.41
CA LEU A 249 -9.06 -0.72 2.17
C LEU A 249 -9.72 -1.92 2.83
N ALA A 250 -10.14 -1.78 4.09
CA ALA A 250 -10.73 -2.85 4.86
C ALA A 250 -12.12 -3.24 4.34
N GLU A 251 -12.95 -2.30 3.91
CA GLU A 251 -14.25 -2.58 3.27
C GLU A 251 -14.12 -3.19 1.86
N SER A 252 -12.94 -3.14 1.25
CA SER A 252 -12.75 -3.60 -0.13
C SER A 252 -12.89 -5.11 -0.28
N LYS A 253 -13.58 -5.53 -1.34
CA LYS A 253 -13.70 -6.95 -1.70
C LYS A 253 -12.41 -7.45 -2.34
N VAL A 254 -12.11 -8.74 -2.12
CA VAL A 254 -10.97 -9.44 -2.71
C VAL A 254 -11.50 -10.54 -3.61
N THR A 255 -11.12 -10.52 -4.89
CA THR A 255 -11.46 -11.58 -5.85
C THR A 255 -10.27 -12.51 -6.00
N TYR A 256 -10.49 -13.82 -5.90
CA TYR A 256 -9.46 -14.85 -6.06
C TYR A 256 -9.51 -15.44 -7.48
N GLN A 257 -8.43 -16.10 -7.89
CA GLN A 257 -8.28 -16.67 -9.22
C GLN A 257 -9.26 -17.82 -9.51
N ASN A 258 -9.79 -18.46 -8.47
CA ASN A 258 -10.86 -19.47 -8.57
C ASN A 258 -12.27 -18.84 -8.74
N GLY A 259 -12.38 -17.51 -8.83
CA GLY A 259 -13.64 -16.78 -8.98
C GLY A 259 -14.36 -16.47 -7.67
N TYR A 260 -13.85 -16.96 -6.53
CA TYR A 260 -14.40 -16.64 -5.22
C TYR A 260 -14.18 -15.16 -4.87
N VAL A 261 -15.13 -14.55 -4.16
CA VAL A 261 -15.06 -13.15 -3.73
C VAL A 261 -15.21 -13.09 -2.21
N ALA A 262 -14.15 -12.69 -1.51
CA ALA A 262 -14.20 -12.42 -0.09
C ALA A 262 -14.66 -10.99 0.18
N GLU A 263 -15.67 -10.85 1.03
CA GLU A 263 -16.08 -9.56 1.58
C GLU A 263 -15.02 -8.98 2.53
N GLY A 264 -14.99 -7.66 2.60
CA GLY A 264 -14.15 -6.89 3.50
C GLY A 264 -14.62 -6.92 4.96
N SER A 265 -14.09 -6.00 5.74
CA SER A 265 -14.55 -5.63 7.07
C SER A 265 -15.78 -4.74 6.96
N GLU A 266 -16.75 -4.97 7.84
CA GLU A 266 -17.97 -4.17 7.93
C GLU A 266 -17.80 -3.14 9.07
N PHE A 267 -17.93 -1.86 8.74
CA PHE A 267 -17.98 -0.81 9.75
C PHE A 267 -19.41 -0.31 9.85
N GLU A 268 -19.99 -0.35 11.06
CA GLU A 268 -21.27 0.29 11.32
C GLU A 268 -21.10 1.80 11.14
N ARG A 269 -21.48 2.31 9.96
CA ARG A 269 -21.62 3.74 9.75
C ARG A 269 -22.83 4.18 10.55
N VAL A 270 -22.59 4.81 11.70
CA VAL A 270 -23.65 5.48 12.46
C VAL A 270 -24.11 6.66 11.61
N VAL A 271 -25.08 6.43 10.72
CA VAL A 271 -25.67 7.49 9.91
C VAL A 271 -26.27 8.49 10.91
N GLY A 272 -25.68 9.69 10.98
CA GLY A 272 -26.21 10.77 11.82
C GLY A 272 -27.65 11.02 11.43
N ALA A 273 -28.55 10.98 12.41
CA ALA A 273 -29.97 11.30 12.25
C ALA A 273 -30.19 12.82 12.32
#